data_AF-A0A931W624-F1
#
_entry.id   AF-A0A931W624-F1
#
_cell.length_a   1.000
_cell.length_b   1.000
_cell.length_c   1.000
_cell.angle_alpha   90.00
_cell.angle_beta   90.00
_cell.angle_gamma   90.00
#
_symmetry.space_group_name_H-M   'P 1'
#
loop_
_entity.id
_entity.type
_entity.pdbx_description
1 polymer ?
#
loop_
_entity_poly.entity_id
_entity_poly.type
_entity_poly.pdbx_seq_one_letter_code
_entity_poly.pdbx_strand_id
1 'polypeptide(L)'
;MSNYLRIEVQKEERSDEDILTASISHPSLFAVLVRRFEEPFLRKARSIVREQEAAEDIVQEVFTKIYLNAGKFKKQEGASFSSWGYRILINTALTHYAKRKREGRVGQMLDEEIWALIPDKNLRQFEKKEIMDVVASVLSRMPAPFARALTHFFIEGKLQEEMAQEEGVSVGAIKTRVHRAKKEFKKVYQTINTNI
;
A
#
# COMPACT_ATOMS: atom_id res chain seq x y z
N MET A 1 6.73 -35.59 13.81
CA MET A 1 6.12 -34.42 13.14
C MET A 1 5.46 -34.90 11.86
N SER A 2 4.14 -34.69 11.72
CA SER A 2 3.36 -35.20 10.59
C SER A 2 3.80 -34.55 9.27
N ASN A 3 3.74 -35.31 8.16
CA ASN A 3 4.03 -34.84 6.81
C ASN A 3 3.17 -33.61 6.43
N TYR A 4 1.95 -33.53 6.97
CA TYR A 4 1.04 -32.39 6.83
C TYR A 4 1.65 -31.09 7.37
N LEU A 5 2.24 -31.13 8.57
CA LEU A 5 2.85 -29.96 9.21
C LEU A 5 4.07 -29.47 8.43
N ARG A 6 4.82 -30.39 7.81
CA ARG A 6 5.99 -30.08 6.98
C ARG A 6 5.60 -29.39 5.66
N ILE A 7 4.47 -29.77 5.08
CA ILE A 7 3.95 -29.18 3.83
C ILE A 7 3.36 -27.78 4.09
N GLU A 8 2.70 -27.55 5.23
CA GLU A 8 2.22 -26.21 5.61
C GLU A 8 3.36 -25.24 5.91
N VAL A 9 4.38 -25.68 6.67
CA VAL A 9 5.56 -24.86 6.98
C VAL A 9 6.32 -24.48 5.69
N GLN A 10 6.48 -25.40 4.74
CA GLN A 10 7.12 -25.11 3.45
C GLN A 10 6.31 -24.15 2.55
N LYS A 11 4.99 -24.01 2.75
CA LYS A 11 4.18 -23.01 2.05
C LYS A 11 4.38 -21.61 2.63
N GLU A 12 4.70 -21.51 3.92
CA GLU A 12 4.83 -20.25 4.67
C GLU A 12 6.24 -19.65 4.65
N GLU A 13 7.24 -20.33 4.08
CA GLU A 13 8.60 -19.77 3.88
C GLU A 13 8.81 -19.13 2.50
N ARG A 14 7.85 -19.27 1.58
CA ARG A 14 7.94 -18.69 0.23
C ARG A 14 7.75 -17.17 0.26
N SER A 15 8.40 -16.47 -0.69
CA SER A 15 8.14 -15.05 -0.92
C SER A 15 6.69 -14.81 -1.36
N ASP A 16 6.15 -13.64 -1.05
CA ASP A 16 4.78 -13.29 -1.41
C ASP A 16 4.56 -13.31 -2.93
N GLU A 17 5.56 -12.91 -3.70
CA GLU A 17 5.56 -12.91 -5.16
C GLU A 17 5.46 -14.32 -5.73
N ASP A 18 6.22 -15.26 -5.16
CA ASP A 18 6.21 -16.65 -5.60
C ASP A 18 4.89 -17.33 -5.22
N ILE A 19 4.32 -16.99 -4.06
CA ILE A 19 2.98 -17.46 -3.65
C ILE A 19 1.91 -16.91 -4.60
N LEU A 20 1.94 -15.61 -4.91
CA LEU A 20 0.99 -14.99 -5.85
C LEU A 20 1.06 -15.68 -7.21
N THR A 21 2.27 -15.89 -7.73
CA THR A 21 2.47 -16.54 -9.03
C THR A 21 1.96 -17.98 -9.01
N ALA A 22 2.31 -18.75 -7.98
CA ALA A 22 1.87 -20.13 -7.84
C ALA A 22 0.35 -20.26 -7.62
N SER A 23 -0.29 -19.23 -7.04
CA SER A 23 -1.73 -19.22 -6.79
C SER A 23 -2.58 -19.23 -8.07
N ILE A 24 -2.01 -18.80 -9.21
CA ILE A 24 -2.68 -18.84 -10.51
C ILE A 24 -3.02 -20.28 -10.91
N SER A 25 -2.09 -21.22 -10.68
CA SER A 25 -2.29 -22.64 -10.97
C SER A 25 -2.78 -23.43 -9.76
N HIS A 26 -2.55 -22.93 -8.53
CA HIS A 26 -2.95 -23.57 -7.28
C HIS A 26 -3.70 -22.58 -6.38
N PRO A 27 -5.01 -22.33 -6.62
CA PRO A 27 -5.77 -21.28 -5.94
C PRO A 27 -5.71 -21.31 -4.41
N SER A 28 -5.57 -22.49 -3.80
CA SER A 28 -5.45 -22.65 -2.34
C SER A 28 -4.21 -21.97 -1.74
N LEU A 29 -3.17 -21.71 -2.54
CA LEU A 29 -1.99 -20.96 -2.08
C LEU A 29 -2.29 -19.48 -1.83
N PHE A 30 -3.34 -18.92 -2.45
CA PHE A 30 -3.73 -17.53 -2.21
C PHE A 30 -4.11 -17.28 -0.74
N ALA A 31 -4.64 -18.29 -0.05
CA ALA A 31 -4.98 -18.20 1.37
C ALA A 31 -3.77 -17.82 2.25
N VAL A 32 -2.54 -18.11 1.83
CA VAL A 32 -1.33 -17.69 2.56
C VAL A 32 -1.17 -16.16 2.52
N LEU A 33 -1.42 -15.54 1.35
CA LEU A 33 -1.39 -14.08 1.20
C LEU A 33 -2.50 -13.41 2.01
N VAL A 34 -3.70 -14.01 2.02
CA VAL A 34 -4.79 -13.52 2.87
C VAL A 34 -4.36 -13.51 4.33
N ARG A 35 -3.87 -14.63 4.87
CA ARG A 35 -3.40 -14.70 6.27
C ARG A 35 -2.29 -13.70 6.60
N ARG A 36 -1.34 -13.47 5.68
CA ARG A 36 -0.22 -12.55 5.89
C ARG A 36 -0.66 -11.08 5.88
N PHE A 37 -1.61 -10.72 5.02
CA PHE A 37 -1.94 -9.31 4.74
C PHE A 37 -3.31 -8.85 5.26
N GLU A 38 -4.18 -9.74 5.73
CA GLU A 38 -5.52 -9.39 6.20
C GLU A 38 -5.47 -8.33 7.30
N GLU A 39 -4.79 -8.62 8.41
CA GLU A 39 -4.73 -7.68 9.53
C GLU A 39 -3.95 -6.39 9.16
N PRO A 40 -2.78 -6.43 8.49
CA PRO A 40 -2.11 -5.22 7.99
C PRO A 40 -2.99 -4.36 7.04
N PHE A 41 -3.77 -4.99 6.17
CA PHE A 41 -4.68 -4.28 5.27
C PHE A 41 -5.89 -3.71 6.01
N LEU A 42 -6.46 -4.45 6.97
CA LEU A 42 -7.55 -3.97 7.83
C LEU A 42 -7.10 -2.75 8.61
N ARG A 43 -5.93 -2.80 9.26
CA ARG A 43 -5.37 -1.65 10.00
C ARG A 43 -5.25 -0.41 9.10
N LYS A 44 -4.69 -0.57 7.89
CA LYS A 44 -4.55 0.55 6.95
C LYS A 44 -5.90 1.05 6.43
N ALA A 45 -6.82 0.17 6.05
CA ALA A 45 -8.15 0.55 5.59
C ALA A 45 -8.91 1.32 6.68
N ARG A 46 -8.92 0.83 7.93
CA ARG A 46 -9.51 1.51 9.10
C ARG A 46 -8.92 2.91 9.30
N SER A 47 -7.61 3.09 9.10
CA SER A 47 -6.98 4.42 9.22
C SER A 47 -7.50 5.44 8.19
N ILE A 48 -8.01 4.97 7.04
CA ILE A 48 -8.54 5.79 5.95
C ILE A 48 -10.04 6.01 6.12
N VAL A 49 -10.83 4.94 6.28
CA VAL A 49 -12.30 5.04 6.30
C VAL A 49 -12.92 5.25 7.68
N ARG A 50 -12.15 5.00 8.75
CA ARG A 50 -12.56 5.19 10.16
C ARG A 50 -13.86 4.49 10.57
N GLU A 51 -14.16 3.38 9.91
CA GLU A 51 -15.28 2.49 10.26
C GLU A 51 -14.85 1.05 10.03
N GLN A 52 -15.21 0.18 10.98
CA GLN A 52 -14.83 -1.23 10.97
C GLN A 52 -15.41 -1.98 9.77
N GLU A 53 -16.73 -1.92 9.60
CA GLU A 53 -17.44 -2.69 8.56
C GLU A 53 -16.97 -2.30 7.16
N ALA A 54 -16.86 -1.00 6.86
CA ALA A 54 -16.30 -0.57 5.58
C ALA A 54 -14.86 -1.03 5.37
N ALA A 55 -14.03 -1.05 6.41
CA ALA A 55 -12.66 -1.53 6.27
C ALA A 55 -12.62 -3.02 5.90
N GLU A 56 -13.48 -3.84 6.49
CA GLU A 56 -13.61 -5.27 6.15
C GLU A 56 -14.05 -5.47 4.70
N ASP A 57 -15.09 -4.75 4.26
CA ASP A 57 -15.56 -4.77 2.86
C ASP A 57 -14.46 -4.38 1.87
N ILE A 58 -13.70 -3.32 2.20
CA ILE A 58 -12.57 -2.85 1.39
C ILE A 58 -11.51 -3.94 1.27
N VAL A 59 -11.14 -4.59 2.38
CA VAL A 59 -10.10 -5.62 2.38
C VAL A 59 -10.52 -6.84 1.55
N GLN A 60 -11.78 -7.27 1.66
CA GLN A 60 -12.33 -8.31 0.81
C GLN A 60 -12.27 -7.94 -0.68
N GLU A 61 -12.68 -6.71 -1.03
CA GLU A 61 -12.61 -6.21 -2.40
C GLU A 61 -11.17 -6.16 -2.91
N VAL A 62 -10.22 -5.79 -2.05
CA VAL A 62 -8.79 -5.72 -2.38
C VAL A 62 -8.21 -7.10 -2.66
N PHE A 63 -8.46 -8.09 -1.82
CA PHE A 63 -8.03 -9.46 -2.09
C PHE A 63 -8.66 -10.01 -3.37
N THR A 64 -9.92 -9.70 -3.63
CA THR A 64 -10.59 -10.07 -4.89
C THR A 64 -9.87 -9.45 -6.09
N LYS A 65 -9.52 -8.15 -6.03
CA LYS A 65 -8.77 -7.46 -7.08
C LYS A 65 -7.36 -8.04 -7.26
N ILE A 66 -6.66 -8.35 -6.17
CA ILE A 66 -5.33 -8.97 -6.20
C ILE A 66 -5.43 -10.33 -6.90
N TYR A 67 -6.37 -11.18 -6.49
CA TYR A 67 -6.57 -12.50 -7.08
C TYR A 67 -6.86 -12.42 -8.59
N LEU A 68 -7.83 -11.59 -9.00
CA LEU A 68 -8.21 -11.42 -10.40
C LEU A 68 -7.10 -10.79 -11.27
N ASN A 69 -6.15 -10.08 -10.67
CA ASN A 69 -5.04 -9.45 -11.38
C ASN A 69 -3.69 -10.11 -11.11
N ALA A 70 -3.66 -11.29 -10.47
CA ALA A 70 -2.44 -12.01 -10.13
C ALA A 70 -1.55 -12.25 -11.36
N GLY A 71 -2.13 -12.68 -12.49
CA GLY A 71 -1.40 -12.87 -13.75
C GLY A 71 -0.87 -11.59 -14.41
N LYS A 72 -1.25 -10.41 -13.91
CA LYS A 72 -0.73 -9.12 -14.38
C LYS A 72 0.39 -8.59 -13.49
N PHE A 73 0.69 -9.24 -12.36
CA PHE A 73 1.83 -8.91 -11.53
C PHE A 73 3.11 -9.34 -12.27
N LYS A 74 4.06 -8.40 -12.40
CA LYS A 74 5.37 -8.68 -12.97
C LYS A 74 6.41 -8.41 -11.89
N LYS A 75 7.16 -9.45 -11.52
CA LYS A 75 8.30 -9.32 -10.62
C LYS A 75 9.36 -8.47 -11.33
N GLN A 76 9.67 -7.30 -10.78
CA GLN A 76 10.68 -6.37 -11.28
C GLN A 76 11.53 -5.90 -10.09
N GLU A 77 12.78 -5.50 -10.32
CA GLU A 77 13.59 -4.86 -9.27
C GLU A 77 12.86 -3.62 -8.74
N GLY A 78 12.64 -3.56 -7.41
CA GLY A 78 11.87 -2.48 -6.76
C GLY A 78 10.35 -2.68 -6.71
N ALA A 79 9.82 -3.75 -7.32
CA ALA A 79 8.39 -4.06 -7.36
C ALA A 79 8.02 -5.24 -6.45
N SER A 80 7.77 -4.98 -5.16
CA SER A 80 7.28 -6.02 -4.25
C SER A 80 5.77 -6.23 -4.33
N PHE A 81 5.32 -7.45 -4.00
CA PHE A 81 3.91 -7.78 -3.81
C PHE A 81 3.26 -6.82 -2.81
N SER A 82 3.93 -6.55 -1.69
CA SER A 82 3.43 -5.66 -0.64
C SER A 82 3.10 -4.27 -1.20
N SER A 83 4.04 -3.63 -1.91
CA SER A 83 3.82 -2.34 -2.58
C SER A 83 2.61 -2.36 -3.52
N TRP A 84 2.49 -3.43 -4.32
CA TRP A 84 1.41 -3.58 -5.29
C TRP A 84 0.05 -3.76 -4.61
N GLY A 85 -0.02 -4.60 -3.57
CA GLY A 85 -1.21 -4.86 -2.77
C GLY A 85 -1.67 -3.61 -2.00
N TYR A 86 -0.75 -2.91 -1.34
CA TYR A 86 -1.05 -1.65 -0.64
C TYR A 86 -1.55 -0.55 -1.58
N ARG A 87 -1.08 -0.51 -2.83
CA ARG A 87 -1.64 0.42 -3.83
C ARG A 87 -3.10 0.11 -4.15
N ILE A 88 -3.44 -1.17 -4.33
CA ILE A 88 -4.83 -1.59 -4.57
C ILE A 88 -5.69 -1.25 -3.35
N LEU A 89 -5.17 -1.49 -2.14
CA LEU A 89 -5.82 -1.17 -0.88
C LEU A 89 -6.15 0.32 -0.75
N ILE A 90 -5.13 1.18 -0.90
CA ILE A 90 -5.28 2.62 -0.74
C ILE A 90 -6.28 3.15 -1.77
N ASN A 91 -6.14 2.77 -3.05
CA ASN A 91 -7.07 3.24 -4.09
C ASN A 91 -8.53 2.80 -3.82
N THR A 92 -8.71 1.57 -3.33
CA THR A 92 -10.04 1.05 -2.98
C THR A 92 -10.62 1.80 -1.80
N ALA A 93 -9.84 1.97 -0.71
CA ALA A 93 -10.27 2.69 0.49
C ALA A 93 -10.64 4.15 0.20
N LEU A 94 -9.84 4.84 -0.63
CA LEU A 94 -10.12 6.23 -1.03
C LEU A 94 -11.38 6.37 -1.88
N THR A 95 -11.63 5.40 -2.76
CA THR A 95 -12.85 5.37 -3.57
C THR A 95 -14.09 5.23 -2.68
N HIS A 96 -14.04 4.31 -1.71
CA HIS A 96 -15.09 4.12 -0.71
C HIS A 96 -15.30 5.37 0.14
N TYR A 97 -14.21 5.94 0.66
CA TYR A 97 -14.24 7.18 1.43
C TYR A 97 -14.93 8.32 0.66
N ALA A 98 -14.53 8.56 -0.59
CA ALA A 98 -15.09 9.63 -1.42
C ALA A 98 -16.59 9.41 -1.70
N LYS A 99 -17.02 8.16 -1.88
CA LYS A 99 -18.45 7.81 -2.04
C LYS A 99 -19.23 8.13 -0.77
N ARG A 100 -18.75 7.68 0.39
CA ARG A 100 -19.41 7.92 1.68
C ARG A 100 -19.47 9.39 2.06
N LYS A 101 -18.44 10.17 1.72
CA LYS A 101 -18.43 11.63 1.90
C LYS A 101 -19.53 12.30 1.08
N ARG A 102 -19.74 11.90 -0.18
CA ARG A 102 -20.86 12.39 -1.01
C ARG A 102 -22.23 12.01 -0.43
N GLU A 103 -22.31 10.86 0.24
CA GLU A 103 -23.54 10.37 0.89
C GLU A 103 -23.79 11.00 2.28
N GLY A 104 -22.92 11.90 2.75
CA GLY A 104 -23.05 12.55 4.07
C GLY A 104 -22.78 11.62 5.25
N ARG A 105 -22.19 10.44 5.01
CA ARG A 105 -21.98 9.37 6.02
C ARG A 105 -20.64 9.47 6.76
N VAL A 106 -19.94 10.60 6.64
CA VAL A 106 -18.62 10.82 7.28
C VAL A 106 -18.61 12.21 7.91
N GLY A 107 -18.32 12.28 9.22
CA GLY A 107 -18.12 13.55 9.94
C GLY A 107 -16.81 14.25 9.54
N GLN A 108 -16.73 15.56 9.74
CA GLN A 108 -15.56 16.37 9.39
C GLN A 108 -14.28 15.94 10.14
N MET A 109 -13.14 16.16 9.49
CA MET A 109 -11.74 15.93 9.89
C MET A 109 -11.16 14.52 9.73
N LEU A 110 -10.60 14.25 8.54
CA LEU A 110 -9.13 14.25 8.32
C LEU A 110 -8.83 14.12 6.81
N ASP A 111 -8.94 15.19 6.03
CA ASP A 111 -9.22 14.95 4.61
C ASP A 111 -8.70 15.97 3.58
N GLU A 112 -7.74 16.81 3.94
CA GLU A 112 -7.02 17.65 2.97
C GLU A 112 -5.67 17.03 2.55
N GLU A 113 -4.94 16.38 3.46
CA GLU A 113 -3.62 15.82 3.14
C GLU A 113 -3.67 14.58 2.27
N ILE A 114 -4.73 13.76 2.38
CA ILE A 114 -4.90 12.56 1.57
C ILE A 114 -5.39 12.94 0.16
N TRP A 115 -6.30 13.91 0.08
CA TRP A 115 -6.77 14.49 -1.19
C TRP A 115 -5.66 15.17 -1.99
N ALA A 116 -4.72 15.85 -1.31
CA ALA A 116 -3.60 16.55 -1.93
C ALA A 116 -2.48 15.63 -2.48
N LEU A 117 -2.51 14.33 -2.14
CA LEU A 117 -1.53 13.33 -2.56
C LEU A 117 -1.91 12.59 -3.85
N ILE A 118 -3.08 12.89 -4.41
CA ILE A 118 -3.53 12.31 -5.66
C ILE A 118 -3.31 13.38 -6.75
N PRO A 119 -2.10 13.46 -7.35
CA PRO A 119 -1.98 14.15 -8.61
C PRO A 119 -2.75 13.32 -9.64
N ASP A 120 -3.73 13.97 -10.25
CA ASP A 120 -4.56 13.50 -11.35
C ASP A 120 -5.67 12.48 -11.08
N LYS A 121 -6.89 12.94 -11.37
CA LYS A 121 -8.14 12.17 -11.43
C LYS A 121 -8.18 11.19 -12.61
N ASN A 122 -7.07 11.01 -13.33
CA ASN A 122 -6.93 10.18 -14.50
C ASN A 122 -5.86 9.10 -14.28
N LEU A 123 -6.13 8.15 -13.37
CA LEU A 123 -5.39 6.90 -13.21
C LEU A 123 -5.42 5.97 -14.46
N ARG A 124 -5.92 6.47 -15.59
CA ARG A 124 -6.04 5.74 -16.86
C ARG A 124 -4.86 5.95 -17.80
N GLN A 125 -3.94 6.88 -17.52
CA GLN A 125 -2.94 7.30 -18.52
C GLN A 125 -1.50 6.83 -18.26
N PHE A 126 -1.22 6.13 -17.16
CA PHE A 126 0.10 5.56 -16.98
C PHE A 126 0.12 4.11 -17.44
N GLU A 127 0.84 3.87 -18.52
CA GLU A 127 1.27 2.53 -18.87
C GLU A 127 1.99 1.89 -17.68
N LYS A 128 1.67 0.63 -17.43
CA LYS A 128 1.96 -0.11 -16.18
C LYS A 128 3.43 -0.20 -15.75
N LYS A 129 4.37 0.31 -16.56
CA LYS A 129 5.81 0.24 -16.34
C LYS A 129 6.41 1.56 -15.83
N GLU A 130 5.73 2.69 -15.96
CA GLU A 130 6.37 4.01 -15.76
C GLU A 130 6.22 4.58 -14.35
N ILE A 131 5.09 4.37 -13.67
CA ILE A 131 4.86 4.97 -12.33
C ILE A 131 5.86 4.46 -11.30
N MET A 132 6.23 3.18 -11.34
CA MET A 132 7.07 2.60 -10.29
C MET A 132 8.54 3.01 -10.45
N ASP A 133 9.04 3.06 -11.69
CA ASP A 133 10.35 3.63 -11.98
C ASP A 133 10.39 5.11 -11.58
N VAL A 134 9.29 5.85 -11.80
CA VAL A 134 9.17 7.24 -11.35
C VAL A 134 9.14 7.35 -9.83
N VAL A 135 8.33 6.56 -9.12
CA VAL A 135 8.26 6.58 -7.65
C VAL A 135 9.60 6.17 -7.03
N ALA A 136 10.23 5.11 -7.54
CA ALA A 136 11.55 4.67 -7.09
C ALA A 136 12.64 5.72 -7.39
N SER A 137 12.60 6.34 -8.57
CA SER A 137 13.50 7.44 -8.95
C SER A 137 13.32 8.65 -8.03
N VAL A 138 12.07 9.03 -7.72
CA VAL A 138 11.77 10.11 -6.77
C VAL A 138 12.31 9.77 -5.39
N LEU A 139 11.98 8.59 -4.85
CA LEU A 139 12.42 8.17 -3.52
C LEU A 139 13.95 8.09 -3.43
N SER A 140 14.64 7.65 -4.49
CA SER A 140 16.11 7.58 -4.53
C SER A 140 16.79 8.95 -4.49
N ARG A 141 16.08 10.00 -4.91
CA ARG A 141 16.57 11.39 -4.94
C ARG A 141 16.09 12.21 -3.74
N MET A 142 15.27 11.63 -2.87
CA MET A 142 14.83 12.26 -1.64
C MET A 142 15.87 12.06 -0.53
N PRO A 143 15.94 12.97 0.46
CA PRO A 143 16.68 12.73 1.70
C PRO A 143 16.25 11.41 2.33
N ALA A 144 17.22 10.56 2.70
CA ALA A 144 16.97 9.20 3.20
C ALA A 144 15.93 9.12 4.33
N PRO A 145 15.88 10.04 5.33
CA PRO A 145 14.85 9.99 6.37
C PRO A 145 13.42 10.17 5.83
N PHE A 146 13.25 10.89 4.74
CA PHE A 146 11.95 11.12 4.10
C PHE A 146 11.57 9.96 3.18
N ALA A 147 12.53 9.46 2.38
CA ALA A 147 12.32 8.29 1.55
C ALA A 147 11.92 7.05 2.39
N ARG A 148 12.63 6.81 3.50
CA ARG A 148 12.28 5.75 4.46
C ARG A 148 10.90 5.94 5.06
N ALA A 149 10.57 7.16 5.51
CA ALA A 149 9.26 7.42 6.10
C ALA A 149 8.10 7.14 5.13
N LEU A 150 8.25 7.50 3.85
CA LEU A 150 7.24 7.18 2.83
C LEU A 150 7.22 5.69 2.50
N THR A 151 8.37 5.03 2.46
CA THR A 151 8.44 3.59 2.23
C THR A 151 7.73 2.82 3.34
N HIS A 152 8.07 3.07 4.60
CA HIS A 152 7.39 2.45 5.73
C HIS A 152 5.88 2.73 5.72
N PHE A 153 5.47 3.97 5.45
CA PHE A 153 4.06 4.33 5.52
C PHE A 153 3.22 3.84 4.33
N PHE A 154 3.72 3.94 3.10
CA PHE A 154 2.97 3.65 1.87
C PHE A 154 3.23 2.28 1.28
N ILE A 155 4.47 1.78 1.39
CA ILE A 155 4.89 0.49 0.82
C ILE A 155 4.73 -0.63 1.84
N GLU A 156 5.23 -0.43 3.05
CA GLU A 156 5.16 -1.44 4.11
C GLU A 156 3.89 -1.33 4.95
N GLY A 157 3.11 -0.26 4.76
CA GLY A 157 1.82 -0.06 5.41
C GLY A 157 1.90 0.25 6.91
N LYS A 158 3.08 0.50 7.46
CA LYS A 158 3.30 0.78 8.88
C LYS A 158 2.46 1.95 9.36
N LEU A 159 2.00 1.84 10.59
CA LEU A 159 1.38 2.91 11.35
C LEU A 159 2.45 3.88 11.85
N GLN A 160 2.05 5.13 12.09
CA GLN A 160 2.98 6.15 12.57
C GLN A 160 3.45 5.84 14.00
N GLU A 161 2.62 5.14 14.76
CA GLU A 161 2.89 4.60 16.08
C GLU A 161 3.95 3.49 16.02
N GLU A 162 3.83 2.56 15.08
CA GLU A 162 4.83 1.48 14.86
C GLU A 162 6.18 2.08 14.45
N MET A 163 6.17 3.03 13.50
CA MET A 163 7.38 3.75 13.09
C MET A 163 8.01 4.53 14.24
N ALA A 164 7.18 5.16 15.09
CA ALA A 164 7.66 5.92 16.25
C ALA A 164 8.34 5.01 17.27
N GLN A 165 7.76 3.82 17.51
CA GLN A 165 8.33 2.81 18.39
C GLN A 165 9.64 2.25 17.85
N GLU A 166 9.69 1.86 16.56
CA GLU A 166 10.89 1.32 15.92
C GLU A 166 12.05 2.33 15.91
N GLU A 167 11.76 3.61 15.72
CA GLU A 167 12.77 4.65 15.64
C GLU A 167 13.08 5.33 16.99
N GLY A 168 12.35 4.99 18.06
CA GLY A 168 12.53 5.61 19.38
C GLY A 168 12.18 7.12 19.41
N VAL A 169 11.22 7.55 18.60
CA VAL A 169 10.78 8.95 18.50
C VAL A 169 9.29 9.10 18.82
N SER A 170 8.79 10.34 18.96
CA SER A 170 7.35 10.55 19.18
C SER A 170 6.53 10.35 17.91
N VAL A 171 5.27 9.92 18.06
CA VAL A 171 4.30 9.83 16.95
C VAL A 171 4.13 11.18 16.24
N GLY A 172 4.20 12.29 17.00
CA GLY A 172 4.18 13.64 16.44
C GLY A 172 5.39 13.95 15.54
N ALA A 173 6.57 13.43 15.88
CA ALA A 173 7.77 13.54 15.06
C ALA A 173 7.63 12.74 13.75
N ILE A 174 7.06 11.53 13.80
CA ILE A 174 6.76 10.74 12.60
C ILE A 174 5.71 11.43 11.72
N LYS A 175 4.61 11.94 12.30
CA LYS A 175 3.58 12.71 11.58
C LYS A 175 4.19 13.86 10.79
N THR A 176 5.00 14.65 11.48
CA THR A 176 5.71 15.80 10.87
C THR A 176 6.67 15.34 9.78
N ARG A 177 7.40 14.24 9.99
CA ARG A 177 8.34 13.69 9.01
C ARG A 177 7.63 13.17 7.77
N VAL A 178 6.55 12.41 7.92
CA VAL A 178 5.73 11.92 6.81
C VAL A 178 5.13 13.09 6.02
N HIS A 179 4.61 14.11 6.71
CA HIS A 179 4.10 15.32 6.06
C HIS A 179 5.19 16.03 5.24
N ARG A 180 6.37 16.27 5.82
CA ARG A 180 7.51 16.88 5.10
C ARG A 180 7.99 16.00 3.94
N ALA A 181 8.02 14.69 4.14
CA ALA A 181 8.42 13.74 3.12
C ALA A 181 7.47 13.74 1.92
N LYS A 182 6.16 13.84 2.14
CA LYS A 182 5.15 14.01 1.08
C LYS A 182 5.38 15.29 0.25
N LYS A 183 5.68 16.40 0.92
CA LYS A 183 5.98 17.68 0.26
C LYS A 183 7.25 17.59 -0.57
N GLU A 184 8.28 16.93 -0.04
CA GLU A 184 9.55 16.72 -0.74
C GLU A 184 9.37 15.78 -1.94
N PHE A 185 8.59 14.71 -1.80
CA PHE A 185 8.24 13.81 -2.90
C PHE A 185 7.63 14.59 -4.07
N LYS A 186 6.64 15.46 -3.79
CA LYS A 186 6.00 16.28 -4.83
C LYS A 186 7.01 17.20 -5.53
N LYS A 187 7.90 17.84 -4.77
CA LYS A 187 8.94 18.72 -5.31
C LYS A 187 9.90 17.95 -6.23
N VAL A 188 10.42 16.82 -5.76
CA VAL A 188 11.36 15.98 -6.53
C VAL A 188 10.69 15.40 -7.78
N TYR A 189 9.45 14.93 -7.66
CA TYR A 189 8.64 14.46 -8.79
C TYR A 189 8.46 15.54 -9.86
N GLN A 190 8.12 16.77 -9.44
CA GLN A 190 8.01 17.90 -10.37
C GLN A 190 9.34 18.21 -11.04
N THR A 191 10.47 18.18 -10.33
CA THR A 191 11.80 18.38 -10.93
C THR A 191 12.15 17.30 -11.96
N ILE A 192 11.72 16.06 -11.76
CA ILE A 192 11.95 14.96 -12.71
C ILE A 192 11.08 15.13 -13.95
N ASN A 193 9.81 15.48 -13.78
CA ASN A 193 8.82 15.54 -14.88
C ASN A 193 8.72 16.89 -15.59
N THR A 194 9.39 17.94 -15.11
CA THR A 194 9.49 19.24 -15.82
C THR A 194 10.72 19.27 -16.76
N ASN A 195 11.58 18.25 -16.71
CA ASN A 195 12.78 18.11 -17.55
C ASN A 195 12.60 17.11 -18.72
N ILE A 196 11.35 16.80 -19.07
CA ILE A 196 10.93 16.04 -20.26
C ILE A 196 9.91 16.91 -20.99
#